data_AF-A0A1V4ZAK5-F1
#
_entry.id   AF-A0A1V4ZAK5-F1
#
_cell.length_a   1.000
_cell.length_b   1.000
_cell.length_c   1.000
_cell.angle_alpha   90.00
_cell.angle_beta   90.00
_cell.angle_gamma   90.00
#
_symmetry.space_group_name_H-M   'P 1'
#
loop_
_entity.id
_entity.type
_entity.pdbx_description
1 polymer ?
#
loop_
_entity_poly.entity_id
_entity_poly.type
_entity_poly.pdbx_seq_one_letter_code
_entity_poly.pdbx_strand_id
1 'polypeptide(L)'
;MIQLRNRNELASLLKKGLEIERGFENLAQWEGYVQAKSDMFRSTLFTMISESEHHATMVTEMLDRLDLPNQGTPPLRPQNFDFSTREEAEVMHELARNEKLVFDLYSNIRDSLIGSDTASWLSEEDREFMLGYLAELIEAEAEHMRLAARGVGKVERIR
;
A
#
# COMPACT_ATOMS: atom_id res chain seq x y z
N MET A 1 1.05 -4.63 21.17
CA MET A 1 1.02 -3.33 20.47
C MET A 1 2.42 -2.75 20.56
N ILE A 2 3.02 -2.38 19.43
CA ILE A 2 4.37 -1.79 19.39
C ILE A 2 4.18 -0.28 19.59
N GLN A 3 5.01 0.35 20.43
CA GLN A 3 5.01 1.81 20.56
C GLN A 3 6.09 2.41 19.65
N LEU A 4 5.74 3.49 18.96
CA LEU A 4 6.67 4.33 18.21
C LEU A 4 7.43 5.23 19.18
N ARG A 5 8.75 5.19 19.09
CA ARG A 5 9.62 5.90 20.03
C ARG A 5 10.10 7.25 19.49
N ASN A 6 10.07 7.46 18.18
CA ASN A 6 10.57 8.67 17.52
C ASN A 6 10.12 8.76 16.04
N ARG A 7 10.36 9.92 15.42
CA ARG A 7 10.10 10.19 13.99
C ARG A 7 10.77 9.19 13.04
N ASN A 8 11.97 8.70 13.36
CA ASN A 8 12.70 7.79 12.45
C ASN A 8 12.01 6.43 12.33
N GLU A 9 11.42 5.92 13.42
CA GLU A 9 10.68 4.66 13.39
C GLU A 9 9.41 4.78 12.56
N LEU A 10 8.67 5.88 12.75
CA LEU A 10 7.50 6.18 11.95
C LEU A 10 7.87 6.33 10.46
N ALA A 11 8.90 7.11 10.16
CA ALA A 11 9.39 7.28 8.79
C ALA A 11 9.85 5.95 8.18
N SER A 12 10.50 5.07 8.94
CA SER A 12 10.91 3.76 8.44
C SER A 12 9.73 2.89 8.03
N LEU A 13 8.62 2.95 8.78
CA LEU A 13 7.40 2.21 8.43
C LEU A 13 6.68 2.84 7.23
N LEU A 14 6.55 4.17 7.19
CA LEU A 14 5.96 4.89 6.07
C LEU A 14 6.72 4.65 4.76
N LYS A 15 8.06 4.65 4.80
CA LYS A 15 8.88 4.36 3.60
C LYS A 15 8.68 2.94 3.08
N LYS A 16 8.42 1.96 3.95
CA LYS A 16 8.06 0.61 3.52
C LYS A 16 6.70 0.59 2.82
N GLY A 17 5.72 1.35 3.32
CA GLY A 17 4.44 1.54 2.65
C GLY A 17 4.65 2.15 1.27
N LEU A 18 5.36 3.28 1.20
CA LEU A 18 5.68 3.98 -0.05
C LEU A 18 6.35 3.09 -1.10
N GLU A 19 7.26 2.21 -0.68
CA GLU A 19 7.92 1.26 -1.58
C GLU A 19 6.96 0.21 -2.14
N ILE A 20 5.97 -0.23 -1.35
CA ILE A 20 4.94 -1.13 -1.84
C ILE A 20 4.02 -0.39 -2.80
N GLU A 21 3.54 0.82 -2.47
CA GLU A 21 2.69 1.64 -3.35
C GLU A 21 3.34 1.89 -4.71
N ARG A 22 4.60 2.34 -4.72
CA ARG A 22 5.36 2.53 -5.96
C ARG A 22 5.62 1.22 -6.70
N GLY A 23 5.66 0.10 -5.98
CA GLY A 23 5.73 -1.22 -6.56
C GLY A 23 4.55 -1.52 -7.47
N PHE A 24 3.35 -0.99 -7.17
CA PHE A 24 2.14 -1.17 -7.98
C PHE A 24 2.14 -0.44 -9.32
N GLU A 25 3.03 0.52 -9.50
CA GLU A 25 3.19 1.27 -10.76
C GLU A 25 4.18 0.60 -11.73
N ASN A 26 4.67 -0.61 -11.42
CA ASN A 26 5.68 -1.28 -12.23
C ASN A 26 5.15 -1.60 -13.64
N LEU A 27 6.02 -1.47 -14.65
CA LEU A 27 5.72 -1.80 -16.05
C LEU A 27 5.07 -3.17 -16.23
N ALA A 28 5.49 -4.18 -15.46
CA ALA A 28 4.92 -5.52 -15.56
C ALA A 28 3.44 -5.61 -15.15
N GLN A 29 2.96 -4.73 -14.26
CA GLN A 29 1.53 -4.61 -13.95
C GLN A 29 0.75 -4.01 -15.11
N TRP A 30 1.31 -2.99 -15.78
CA TRP A 30 0.74 -2.44 -17.01
C TRP A 30 0.74 -3.46 -18.16
N GLU A 31 1.77 -4.30 -18.27
CA GLU A 31 1.78 -5.42 -19.21
C GLU A 31 0.69 -6.44 -18.88
N GLY A 32 0.49 -6.77 -17.60
CA GLY A 32 -0.64 -7.58 -17.13
C GLY A 32 -2.00 -6.97 -17.52
N TYR A 33 -2.15 -5.65 -17.42
CA TYR A 33 -3.34 -4.92 -17.86
C TYR A 33 -3.58 -5.04 -19.37
N VAL A 34 -2.52 -4.97 -20.18
CA VAL A 34 -2.62 -5.14 -21.65
C VAL A 34 -2.99 -6.57 -22.02
N GLN A 35 -2.47 -7.56 -21.29
CA GLN A 35 -2.73 -8.98 -21.55
C GLN A 35 -4.06 -9.49 -20.99
N ALA A 36 -4.75 -8.67 -20.20
CA ALA A 36 -6.07 -8.94 -19.64
C ALA A 36 -7.07 -9.43 -20.70
N LYS A 37 -7.57 -10.64 -20.50
CA LYS A 37 -8.64 -11.27 -21.30
C LYS A 37 -10.02 -10.81 -20.83
N SER A 38 -10.19 -10.51 -19.54
CA SER A 38 -11.48 -10.05 -18.99
C SER A 38 -11.48 -8.54 -18.69
N ASP A 39 -12.56 -7.84 -19.09
CA ASP A 39 -12.72 -6.41 -18.82
C ASP A 39 -12.82 -6.12 -17.31
N MET A 40 -13.32 -7.08 -16.54
CA MET A 40 -13.34 -7.00 -15.07
C MET A 40 -11.92 -6.98 -14.51
N PHE A 41 -11.06 -7.91 -14.93
CA PHE A 41 -9.65 -7.94 -14.49
C PHE A 41 -8.92 -6.67 -14.93
N ARG A 42 -9.13 -6.24 -16.18
CA ARG A 42 -8.56 -5.00 -16.71
C ARG A 42 -8.96 -3.79 -15.88
N SER A 43 -10.25 -3.65 -15.55
CA SER A 43 -10.76 -2.54 -14.74
C SER A 43 -10.21 -2.59 -13.32
N THR A 44 -10.17 -3.77 -12.68
CA THR A 44 -9.66 -3.88 -11.32
C THR A 44 -8.18 -3.54 -11.25
N LEU A 45 -7.37 -4.07 -12.16
CA LEU A 45 -5.94 -3.79 -12.21
C LEU A 45 -5.67 -2.30 -12.47
N PHE A 46 -6.41 -1.67 -13.37
CA PHE A 46 -6.29 -0.23 -13.62
C PHE A 46 -6.64 0.61 -12.39
N THR A 47 -7.75 0.30 -11.71
CA THR A 47 -8.15 1.00 -10.49
C THR A 47 -7.04 0.92 -9.44
N MET A 48 -6.53 -0.29 -9.17
CA MET A 48 -5.50 -0.50 -8.15
C MET A 48 -4.20 0.25 -8.50
N ILE A 49 -3.73 0.17 -9.75
CA ILE A 49 -2.53 0.90 -10.17
C ILE A 49 -2.72 2.42 -10.03
N SER A 50 -3.87 2.94 -10.43
CA SER A 50 -4.16 4.39 -10.36
C SER A 50 -4.33 4.90 -8.93
N GLU A 51 -4.91 4.10 -8.03
CA GLU A 51 -5.11 4.50 -6.64
C GLU A 51 -3.80 4.41 -5.83
N SER A 52 -2.92 3.45 -6.14
CA SER A 52 -1.58 3.39 -5.52
C SER A 52 -0.72 4.65 -5.77
N GLU A 53 -0.86 5.34 -6.89
CA GLU A 53 -0.17 6.63 -7.13
C GLU A 53 -0.63 7.72 -6.15
N HIS A 54 -1.94 7.75 -5.90
CA HIS A 54 -2.51 8.66 -4.93
C HIS A 54 -2.03 8.30 -3.51
N HIS A 55 -2.03 7.02 -3.16
CA HIS A 55 -1.53 6.54 -1.87
C HIS A 55 -0.04 6.90 -1.67
N ALA A 56 0.79 6.70 -2.70
CA ALA A 56 2.20 7.08 -2.67
C ALA A 56 2.39 8.58 -2.41
N THR A 57 1.51 9.42 -2.96
CA THR A 57 1.49 10.87 -2.71
C THR A 57 1.16 11.16 -1.24
N MET A 58 0.09 10.58 -0.70
CA MET A 58 -0.30 10.74 0.71
C MET A 58 0.82 10.32 1.67
N VAL A 59 1.48 9.19 1.39
CA VAL A 59 2.59 8.70 2.20
C VAL A 59 3.81 9.63 2.09
N THR A 60 4.06 10.19 0.92
CA THR A 60 5.14 11.18 0.72
C THR A 60 4.87 12.45 1.54
N GLU A 61 3.63 12.96 1.55
CA GLU A 61 3.28 14.13 2.36
C GLU A 61 3.44 13.88 3.87
N MET A 62 3.07 12.68 4.35
CA MET A 62 3.33 12.30 5.74
C MET A 62 4.84 12.23 6.04
N LEU A 63 5.66 11.76 5.11
CA LEU A 63 7.11 11.73 5.26
C LEU A 63 7.73 13.13 5.29
N ASP A 64 7.26 14.04 4.44
CA ASP A 64 7.74 15.42 4.38
C ASP A 64 7.45 16.17 5.70
N ARG A 65 6.28 15.91 6.32
CA ARG A 65 5.90 16.45 7.63
C ARG A 65 6.80 16.01 8.78
N LEU A 66 7.54 14.90 8.64
CA LEU A 66 8.49 14.46 9.67
C LEU A 66 9.79 15.28 9.69
N ASP A 67 10.04 16.09 8.64
CA ASP A 67 11.22 16.93 8.47
C ASP A 67 12.53 16.17 8.78
N LEU A 68 12.62 14.96 8.26
CA LEU A 68 13.82 14.14 8.38
C LEU A 68 14.72 14.36 7.18
N PRO A 69 16.05 14.50 7.37
CA PRO A 69 16.98 14.48 6.26
C PRO A 69 16.75 13.20 5.46
N ASN A 70 16.80 13.29 4.14
CA ASN A 70 16.55 12.18 3.23
C ASN A 70 17.71 11.16 3.34
N GLN A 71 17.79 10.46 4.46
CA GLN A 71 18.68 9.34 4.67
C GLN A 71 18.06 8.21 3.88
N GLY A 72 18.71 7.88 2.75
CA GLY A 72 18.30 6.80 1.87
C GLY A 72 17.96 5.59 2.71
N THR A 73 16.68 5.25 2.75
CA THR A 73 16.27 3.99 3.37
C THR A 73 16.71 2.91 2.39
N PRO A 74 17.37 1.83 2.86
CA PRO A 74 17.68 0.74 1.97
C PRO A 74 16.37 0.31 1.32
N PRO A 75 16.27 0.31 -0.02
CA PRO A 75 15.05 -0.10 -0.67
C PRO A 75 14.69 -1.50 -0.14
N LEU A 76 13.44 -1.71 0.26
CA LEU A 76 12.90 -3.07 0.22
C LEU A 76 13.25 -3.62 -1.16
N ARG A 77 13.80 -4.83 -1.19
CA ARG A 77 14.27 -5.44 -2.45
C ARG A 77 13.21 -5.19 -3.52
N PRO A 78 13.57 -4.65 -4.70
CA PRO A 78 12.59 -4.34 -5.72
C PRO A 78 11.71 -5.55 -5.94
N GLN A 79 10.41 -5.39 -5.64
CA GLN A 79 9.41 -6.37 -6.02
C GLN A 79 9.28 -6.24 -7.53
N ASN A 80 9.96 -7.14 -8.24
CA ASN A 80 9.70 -7.34 -9.65
C ASN A 80 8.41 -8.15 -9.73
N PHE A 81 7.29 -7.45 -9.86
CA PHE A 81 6.11 -8.07 -10.41
C PHE A 81 6.46 -8.51 -11.83
N ASP A 82 6.18 -9.76 -12.17
CA ASP A 82 6.23 -10.23 -13.55
C ASP A 82 4.91 -10.97 -13.79
N PHE A 83 3.96 -10.26 -14.37
CA PHE A 83 2.63 -10.79 -14.67
C PHE A 83 2.50 -11.21 -16.14
N SER A 84 3.56 -11.07 -16.93
CA SER A 84 3.56 -11.28 -18.38
C SER A 84 3.26 -12.72 -18.81
N THR A 85 3.34 -13.68 -17.88
CA THR A 85 3.11 -15.11 -18.13
C THR A 85 2.15 -15.75 -17.14
N ARG A 86 1.55 -14.97 -16.24
CA ARG A 86 0.71 -15.49 -15.15
C ARG A 86 -0.76 -15.46 -15.51
N GLU A 87 -1.50 -16.44 -15.00
CA GLU A 87 -2.95 -16.45 -15.14
C GLU A 87 -3.58 -15.31 -14.32
N GLU A 88 -4.68 -14.74 -14.80
CA GLU A 88 -5.37 -13.60 -14.14
C GLU A 88 -5.65 -13.89 -12.66
N ALA A 89 -6.03 -15.12 -12.34
CA ALA A 89 -6.30 -15.57 -10.98
C ALA A 89 -5.07 -15.48 -10.06
N GLU A 90 -3.89 -15.82 -10.57
CA GLU A 90 -2.63 -15.77 -9.83
C GLU A 90 -2.20 -14.32 -9.61
N VAL A 91 -2.39 -13.47 -10.62
CA VAL A 91 -2.15 -12.03 -10.53
C VAL A 91 -3.07 -11.42 -9.47
N MET A 92 -4.38 -11.69 -9.52
CA MET A 92 -5.34 -11.18 -8.52
C MET A 92 -5.02 -11.67 -7.10
N HIS A 93 -4.57 -12.91 -6.95
CA HIS A 93 -4.16 -13.44 -5.65
C HIS A 93 -2.90 -12.74 -5.14
N GLU A 94 -1.91 -12.47 -6.00
CA GLU A 94 -0.72 -11.71 -5.61
C GLU A 94 -1.07 -10.28 -5.21
N LEU A 95 -1.88 -9.59 -6.00
CA LEU A 95 -2.38 -8.26 -5.69
C LEU A 95 -3.09 -8.25 -4.33
N ALA A 96 -4.04 -9.15 -4.10
CA ALA A 96 -4.74 -9.27 -2.81
C ALA A 96 -3.81 -9.47 -1.61
N ARG A 97 -2.69 -10.20 -1.78
CA ARG A 97 -1.68 -10.36 -0.72
C ARG A 97 -0.97 -9.05 -0.42
N ASN A 98 -0.67 -8.25 -1.43
CA ASN A 98 0.01 -6.97 -1.26
C ASN A 98 -0.92 -5.92 -0.63
N GLU A 99 -2.17 -5.80 -1.09
CA GLU A 99 -3.18 -4.94 -0.45
C GLU A 99 -3.32 -5.30 1.03
N LYS A 100 -3.35 -6.60 1.34
CA LYS A 100 -3.41 -7.07 2.74
C LYS A 100 -2.17 -6.65 3.55
N LEU A 101 -0.99 -6.70 2.94
CA LEU A 101 0.26 -6.29 3.58
C LEU A 101 0.26 -4.80 3.91
N VAL A 102 -0.19 -3.97 2.97
CA VAL A 102 -0.26 -2.51 3.11
C VAL A 102 -1.35 -2.12 4.11
N PHE A 103 -2.54 -2.71 4.01
CA PHE A 103 -3.62 -2.59 4.98
C PHE A 103 -3.13 -2.86 6.41
N ASP A 104 -2.44 -3.98 6.63
CA ASP A 104 -1.91 -4.35 7.95
C ASP A 104 -0.83 -3.38 8.40
N LEU A 105 0.04 -2.93 7.50
CA LEU A 105 1.08 -1.96 7.81
C LEU A 105 0.47 -0.63 8.26
N TYR A 106 -0.45 -0.04 7.51
CA TYR A 106 -1.09 1.22 7.85
C TYR A 106 -1.93 1.12 9.13
N SER A 107 -2.67 0.02 9.30
CA SER A 107 -3.40 -0.25 10.54
C SER A 107 -2.46 -0.31 11.75
N ASN A 108 -1.33 -1.01 11.63
CA ASN A 108 -0.34 -1.08 12.68
C ASN A 108 0.32 0.28 12.96
N ILE A 109 0.61 1.09 11.93
CA ILE A 109 1.15 2.44 12.11
C ILE A 109 0.15 3.30 12.88
N ARG A 110 -1.12 3.34 12.45
CA ARG A 110 -2.19 4.11 13.09
C ARG A 110 -2.35 3.72 14.56
N ASP A 111 -2.50 2.43 14.83
CA ASP A 111 -2.71 1.92 16.19
C ASP A 111 -1.49 2.21 17.08
N SER A 112 -0.28 2.12 16.53
CA SER A 112 0.95 2.49 17.23
C SER A 112 1.01 4.00 17.50
N LEU A 113 0.60 4.84 16.55
CA LEU A 113 0.59 6.30 16.69
C LEU A 113 -0.43 6.78 17.73
N ILE A 114 -1.60 6.13 17.80
CA ILE A 114 -2.60 6.37 18.84
C ILE A 114 -2.05 5.98 20.22
N GLY A 115 -1.37 4.83 20.31
CA GLY A 115 -0.89 4.25 21.56
C GLY A 115 0.47 4.76 22.07
N SER A 116 1.14 5.67 21.35
CA SER A 116 2.46 6.20 21.71
C SER A 116 2.40 7.61 22.29
N ASP A 117 3.33 7.93 23.18
CA ASP A 117 3.56 9.31 23.61
C ASP A 117 4.43 10.03 22.58
N THR A 118 3.78 10.80 21.70
CA THR A 118 4.43 11.45 20.57
C THR A 118 4.74 12.93 20.80
N ALA A 119 4.26 13.54 21.88
CA ALA A 119 4.29 15.00 22.07
C ALA A 119 5.72 15.59 22.07
N SER A 120 6.72 14.77 22.41
CA SER A 120 8.14 15.17 22.40
C SER A 120 8.78 15.18 21.02
N TRP A 121 8.15 14.56 20.01
CA TRP A 121 8.73 14.39 18.68
C TRP A 121 7.71 14.49 17.54
N LEU A 122 6.44 14.76 17.76
CA LEU A 122 5.45 15.02 16.71
C LEU A 122 4.48 16.08 17.21
N SER A 123 4.22 17.10 16.40
CA SER A 123 3.22 18.11 16.76
C SER A 123 1.83 17.49 16.74
N GLU A 124 0.89 18.04 17.51
CA GLU A 124 -0.49 17.53 17.48
C GLU A 124 -1.13 17.70 16.10
N GLU A 125 -0.83 18.82 15.42
CA GLU A 125 -1.30 19.05 14.04
C GLU A 125 -0.82 17.96 13.08
N ASP A 126 0.48 17.64 13.09
CA ASP A 126 1.03 16.61 12.20
C ASP A 126 0.53 15.22 12.58
N ARG A 127 0.29 14.97 13.87
CA ARG A 127 -0.29 13.72 14.36
C ARG A 127 -1.73 13.55 13.87
N GLU A 128 -2.57 14.58 14.00
CA GLU A 128 -3.96 14.57 13.50
C GLU A 128 -3.99 14.38 11.98
N PHE A 129 -3.12 15.10 11.26
CA PHE A 129 -2.95 14.95 9.81
C PHE A 129 -2.62 13.50 9.42
N MET A 130 -1.62 12.90 10.05
CA MET A 130 -1.22 11.52 9.78
C MET A 130 -2.32 10.52 10.12
N LEU A 131 -3.05 10.70 11.22
CA LEU A 131 -4.16 9.82 11.59
C LEU A 131 -5.31 9.90 10.57
N GLY A 132 -5.60 11.09 10.02
CA GLY A 132 -6.55 11.27 8.94
C GLY A 132 -6.16 10.48 7.70
N TYR A 133 -4.92 10.68 7.22
CA TYR A 133 -4.41 10.00 6.02
C TYR A 133 -4.34 8.48 6.20
N LEU A 134 -3.91 8.00 7.37
CA LEU A 134 -3.90 6.57 7.66
C LEU A 134 -5.31 5.98 7.67
N ALA A 135 -6.33 6.72 8.12
CA ALA A 135 -7.71 6.24 8.07
C ALA A 135 -8.21 6.08 6.64
N GLU A 136 -7.94 7.08 5.78
CA GLU A 136 -8.29 7.04 4.35
C GLU A 136 -7.57 5.89 3.63
N LEU A 137 -6.25 5.74 3.82
CA LEU A 137 -5.49 4.64 3.25
C LEU A 137 -6.03 3.28 3.68
N ILE A 138 -6.31 3.08 4.98
CA ILE A 138 -6.85 1.81 5.48
C ILE A 138 -8.21 1.47 4.85
N GLU A 139 -9.06 2.47 4.60
CA GLU A 139 -10.34 2.27 3.93
C GLU A 139 -10.17 1.87 2.46
N ALA A 140 -9.26 2.55 1.74
CA ALA A 140 -8.95 2.24 0.35
C ALA A 140 -8.38 0.82 0.18
N GLU A 141 -7.37 0.44 0.97
CA GLU A 141 -6.79 -0.90 0.95
C GLU A 141 -7.83 -2.00 1.26
N ALA A 142 -8.79 -1.72 2.15
CA ALA A 142 -9.87 -2.66 2.44
C ALA A 142 -10.80 -2.87 1.24
N GLU A 143 -11.09 -1.81 0.48
CA GLU A 143 -11.87 -1.91 -0.75
C GLU A 143 -11.08 -2.61 -1.88
N HIS A 144 -9.79 -2.32 -2.03
CA HIS A 144 -8.92 -3.03 -2.97
C HIS A 144 -8.88 -4.54 -2.70
N MET A 145 -8.70 -4.94 -1.44
CA MET A 145 -8.78 -6.35 -1.05
C MET A 145 -10.12 -6.99 -1.48
N ARG A 146 -11.23 -6.26 -1.35
CA ARG A 146 -12.55 -6.74 -1.75
C ARG A 146 -12.68 -6.87 -3.27
N LEU A 147 -12.15 -5.91 -4.04
CA LEU A 147 -12.09 -5.96 -5.50
C LEU A 147 -11.23 -7.16 -5.96
N ALA A 148 -10.07 -7.34 -5.34
CA ALA A 148 -9.17 -8.44 -5.65
C ALA A 148 -9.80 -9.82 -5.36
N ALA A 149 -10.48 -9.96 -4.21
CA ALA A 149 -11.18 -11.19 -3.85
C ALA A 149 -12.32 -11.56 -4.81
N ARG A 150 -13.03 -10.57 -5.35
CA ARG A 150 -14.07 -10.80 -6.38
C ARG A 150 -13.48 -11.30 -7.69
N GLY A 151 -12.27 -10.86 -8.04
CA GLY A 151 -11.52 -11.36 -9.18
C GLY A 151 -11.15 -12.84 -9.04
N VAL A 152 -10.73 -13.26 -7.84
CA VAL A 152 -10.38 -14.66 -7.54
C VAL A 152 -11.62 -15.57 -7.47
N GLY A 153 -12.71 -15.09 -6.88
CA GLY A 153 -13.92 -15.90 -6.60
C GLY A 153 -14.74 -16.31 -7.84
N LYS A 154 -14.51 -15.72 -9.00
CA LYS A 154 -15.17 -16.11 -10.28
C LYS A 154 -14.45 -17.23 -11.04
N VAL A 155 -13.29 -17.66 -10.56
CA VAL A 155 -12.62 -18.84 -11.12
C VAL A 155 -13.30 -20.07 -10.51
N GLU A 156 -14.40 -20.50 -11.15
CA GLU A 156 -15.06 -21.75 -10.83
C GLU A 156 -14.02 -22.87 -10.77
N ARG A 157 -13.96 -23.55 -9.63
CA ARG A 157 -13.28 -24.85 -9.53
C ARG A 157 -13.93 -25.77 -10.55
N ILE A 158 -13.28 -25.97 -11.69
CA ILE A 158 -13.55 -27.11 -12.55
C ILE A 158 -13.19 -28.35 -11.71
N ARG A 159 -14.21 -29.09 -11.28
CA ARG A 159 -14.08 -30.45 -10.75
C ARG A 159 -14.50 -31.43 -11.83
#